data_AF-A0A9R1CUU1-F1
#
_entry.id   AF-A0A9R1CUU1-F1
#
_cell.length_a   1.000
_cell.length_b   1.000
_cell.length_c   1.000
_cell.angle_alpha   90.00
_cell.angle_beta   90.00
_cell.angle_gamma   90.00
#
_symmetry.space_group_name_H-M   'P 1'
#
loop_
_entity.id
_entity.type
_entity.pdbx_description
1 polymer ?
#
loop_
_entity_poly.entity_id
_entity_poly.type
_entity_poly.pdbx_seq_one_letter_code
_entity_poly.pdbx_strand_id
1 'polypeptide(L)'
;MSTEGIDPARMDSTYTDTQAVLIDVSALVSHKWHPIVVHQLLTEGSLGFSGLKSRIDGISSKMLSESLTALEEWGVVERSIVEEKPVRVRYSLTDGGRALEPVLGSMVEWGRVNLERSPDAPDRSHPVVASCRRSGAPTSEGGR
;
A
#
# COMPACT_ATOMS: atom_id res chain seq x y z
N MET A 1 36.40 36.81 9.79
CA MET A 1 35.08 36.16 9.75
C MET A 1 35.29 34.87 8.97
N SER A 2 35.50 33.77 9.68
CA SER A 2 35.86 32.49 9.10
C SER A 2 34.64 31.88 8.44
N THR A 3 34.69 31.68 7.13
CA THR A 3 33.78 30.78 6.45
C THR A 3 34.28 29.38 6.74
N GLU A 4 33.72 28.70 7.74
CA GLU A 4 33.90 27.26 7.87
C GLU A 4 33.33 26.61 6.60
N GLY A 5 34.21 25.99 5.82
CA GLY A 5 33.82 25.20 4.66
C GLY A 5 32.94 24.04 5.13
N ILE A 6 31.73 23.98 4.60
CA ILE A 6 30.85 22.83 4.78
C ILE A 6 31.46 21.70 3.93
N ASP A 7 32.06 20.71 4.58
CA ASP A 7 32.63 19.53 3.92
C ASP A 7 31.52 18.76 3.17
N PRO A 8 31.59 18.61 1.84
CA PRO A 8 30.54 17.96 1.05
C PRO A 8 30.34 16.48 1.44
N ALA A 9 31.42 15.80 1.88
CA ALA A 9 31.39 14.39 2.28
C ALA A 9 30.54 14.10 3.54
N ARG A 10 30.27 15.11 4.39
CA ARG A 10 29.36 14.97 5.54
C ARG A 10 27.89 15.00 5.12
N MET A 11 27.59 15.57 3.95
CA MET A 11 26.23 15.73 3.41
C MET A 11 25.74 14.46 2.69
N ASP A 12 26.66 13.62 2.19
CA ASP A 12 26.32 12.38 1.48
C ASP A 12 25.72 11.29 2.38
N SER A 13 26.15 11.17 3.64
CA SER A 13 25.72 10.05 4.51
C SER A 13 24.32 10.22 5.11
N THR A 14 23.86 11.45 5.37
CA THR A 14 22.53 11.72 5.94
C THR A 14 21.48 11.94 4.86
N TYR A 15 21.89 12.46 3.70
CA TYR A 15 21.02 12.63 2.54
C TYR A 15 20.65 11.29 1.90
N THR A 16 21.63 10.40 1.71
CA THR A 16 21.39 9.05 1.18
C THR A 16 20.47 8.25 2.10
N ASP A 17 20.62 8.42 3.42
CA ASP A 17 19.78 7.80 4.44
C ASP A 17 18.31 8.29 4.36
N THR A 18 18.10 9.61 4.30
CA THR A 18 16.76 10.19 4.17
C THR A 18 16.07 9.75 2.87
N GLN A 19 16.80 9.72 1.76
CA GLN A 19 16.26 9.29 0.47
C GLN A 19 15.86 7.81 0.49
N ALA A 20 16.68 6.94 1.07
CA ALA A 20 16.38 5.52 1.19
C ALA A 20 15.09 5.29 2.00
N VAL A 21 14.98 5.95 3.17
CA VAL A 21 13.78 5.86 4.01
C VAL A 21 12.54 6.35 3.28
N LEU A 22 12.63 7.45 2.52
CA LEU A 22 11.51 7.96 1.73
C LEU A 22 11.10 6.99 0.63
N ILE A 23 12.06 6.33 -0.04
CA ILE A 23 11.76 5.31 -1.06
C ILE A 23 10.99 4.15 -0.42
N ASP A 24 11.46 3.64 0.73
CA ASP A 24 10.82 2.53 1.43
C ASP A 24 9.41 2.87 1.91
N VAL A 25 9.24 4.02 2.57
CA VAL A 25 7.92 4.50 3.01
C VAL A 25 7.01 4.72 1.81
N SER A 26 7.52 5.30 0.72
CA SER A 26 6.75 5.49 -0.50
C SER A 26 6.30 4.17 -1.12
N ALA A 27 7.14 3.13 -1.11
CA ALA A 27 6.78 1.81 -1.58
C ALA A 27 5.67 1.19 -0.72
N LEU A 28 5.75 1.37 0.60
CA LEU A 28 4.72 0.93 1.54
C LEU A 28 3.37 1.62 1.29
N VAL A 29 3.34 2.96 1.21
CA VAL A 29 2.08 3.73 1.12
C VAL A 29 1.52 3.83 -0.30
N SER A 30 2.35 3.70 -1.34
CA SER A 30 1.90 3.74 -2.74
C SER A 30 1.17 2.46 -3.15
N HIS A 31 1.37 1.36 -2.43
CA HIS A 31 0.60 0.15 -2.66
C HIS A 31 -0.86 0.39 -2.28
N LYS A 32 -1.72 0.32 -3.29
CA LYS A 32 -3.13 0.72 -3.23
C LYS A 32 -3.91 0.24 -2.00
N TRP A 33 -3.67 -0.99 -1.55
CA TRP A 33 -4.43 -1.58 -0.44
C TRP A 33 -3.80 -1.36 0.93
N HIS A 34 -2.51 -1.03 1.02
CA HIS A 34 -1.83 -0.88 2.31
C HIS A 34 -2.43 0.25 3.17
N PRO A 35 -2.57 1.49 2.67
CA PRO A 35 -3.21 2.57 3.44
C PRO A 35 -4.63 2.22 3.86
N ILE A 36 -5.37 1.51 3.01
CA ILE A 36 -6.77 1.16 3.27
C ILE A 36 -6.86 0.10 4.37
N VAL A 37 -6.03 -0.96 4.31
CA VAL A 37 -5.98 -1.99 5.35
C VAL A 37 -5.57 -1.38 6.69
N VAL A 38 -4.52 -0.55 6.71
CA VAL A 38 -4.06 0.13 7.93
C VAL A 38 -5.15 1.03 8.50
N HIS A 39 -5.82 1.84 7.67
CA HIS A 39 -6.93 2.68 8.11
C HIS A 39 -8.09 1.89 8.73
N GLN A 40 -8.44 0.74 8.15
CA GLN A 40 -9.50 -0.11 8.72
C GLN A 40 -9.10 -0.70 10.08
N LEU A 41 -7.84 -1.12 10.24
CA LEU A 41 -7.33 -1.62 11.51
C LEU A 41 -7.16 -0.52 12.57
N LEU A 42 -6.87 0.73 12.17
CA LEU A 42 -6.88 1.89 13.07
C LEU A 42 -8.30 2.14 13.61
N THR A 43 -9.29 2.07 12.72
CA THR A 43 -10.70 2.39 13.06
C THR A 43 -11.34 1.30 13.93
N GLU A 44 -11.11 0.03 13.60
CA GLU A 44 -11.82 -1.10 14.20
C GLU A 44 -10.97 -1.87 15.22
N GLY A 45 -9.66 -1.62 15.26
CA GLY A 45 -8.71 -2.40 16.02
C GLY A 45 -8.41 -3.74 15.37
N SER A 46 -8.76 -4.84 16.05
CA SER A 46 -8.35 -6.19 15.65
C SER A 46 -9.43 -6.91 14.83
N LEU A 47 -9.12 -7.25 13.57
CA LEU A 47 -10.07 -7.85 12.63
C LEU A 47 -9.57 -9.18 12.08
N GLY A 48 -10.51 -10.09 11.77
CA GLY A 48 -10.19 -11.30 11.00
C GLY A 48 -10.18 -11.02 9.49
N PHE A 49 -9.68 -11.98 8.70
CA PHE A 49 -9.59 -11.85 7.24
C PHE A 49 -10.94 -11.49 6.58
N SER A 50 -12.01 -12.19 6.95
CA SER A 50 -13.35 -11.93 6.39
C SER A 50 -13.87 -10.55 6.76
N GLY A 51 -13.56 -10.06 7.97
CA GLY A 51 -13.97 -8.74 8.44
C GLY A 51 -13.25 -7.60 7.71
N LEU A 52 -11.95 -7.79 7.43
CA LEU A 52 -11.20 -6.86 6.57
C LEU A 52 -11.75 -6.88 5.15
N LYS A 53 -11.95 -8.06 4.57
CA LYS A 53 -12.46 -8.21 3.20
C LYS A 53 -13.83 -7.57 3.01
N SER A 54 -14.73 -7.68 4.00
CA SER A 54 -16.06 -7.08 3.91
C SER A 54 -16.08 -5.56 4.05
N ARG A 55 -15.00 -4.96 4.56
CA ARG A 55 -14.89 -3.51 4.79
C ARG A 55 -14.12 -2.77 3.71
N ILE A 56 -13.44 -3.51 2.84
CA ILE A 56 -12.62 -2.95 1.77
C ILE A 56 -13.30 -3.31 0.46
N ASP A 57 -13.97 -2.33 -0.14
CA ASP A 57 -14.65 -2.52 -1.41
C ASP A 57 -13.66 -2.81 -2.54
N GLY A 58 -14.00 -3.77 -3.40
CA GLY A 58 -13.23 -4.09 -4.61
C GLY A 58 -11.95 -4.92 -4.39
N ILE A 59 -11.57 -5.25 -3.14
CA ILE A 59 -10.37 -6.09 -2.91
C ILE A 59 -10.65 -7.57 -3.15
N SER A 60 -9.79 -8.22 -3.93
CA SER A 60 -9.84 -9.68 -4.08
C SER A 60 -9.21 -10.37 -2.86
N SER A 61 -9.60 -11.62 -2.58
CA SER A 61 -8.97 -12.40 -1.49
C SER A 61 -7.44 -12.51 -1.67
N LYS A 62 -6.99 -12.67 -2.91
CA LYS A 62 -5.57 -12.78 -3.24
C LYS A 62 -4.83 -11.48 -2.91
N MET A 63 -5.36 -10.34 -3.35
CA MET A 63 -4.74 -9.03 -3.07
C MET A 63 -4.76 -8.69 -1.57
N LEU A 64 -5.82 -9.05 -0.85
CA LEU A 64 -5.85 -8.86 0.61
C LEU A 64 -4.80 -9.71 1.30
N SER A 65 -4.66 -10.98 0.90
CA SER A 65 -3.62 -11.86 1.44
C SER A 65 -2.22 -11.32 1.17
N GLU A 66 -1.94 -10.92 -0.08
CA GLU A 66 -0.64 -10.35 -0.47
C GLU A 66 -0.33 -9.06 0.31
N SER A 67 -1.34 -8.20 0.49
CA SER A 67 -1.21 -6.97 1.26
C SER A 67 -0.94 -7.22 2.74
N LEU A 68 -1.61 -8.20 3.34
CA LEU A 68 -1.39 -8.56 4.75
C LEU A 68 0.00 -9.16 4.95
N THR A 69 0.44 -10.07 4.07
CA THR A 69 1.79 -10.64 4.12
C THR A 69 2.86 -9.54 3.99
N ALA A 70 2.71 -8.62 3.03
CA ALA A 70 3.64 -7.50 2.90
C ALA A 70 3.63 -6.62 4.15
N LEU A 71 2.47 -6.24 4.68
CA LEU A 71 2.38 -5.41 5.89
C LEU A 71 2.95 -6.11 7.14
N GLU A 72 2.89 -7.44 7.21
CA GLU A 72 3.58 -8.23 8.24
C GLU A 72 5.11 -8.16 8.04
N GLU A 73 5.61 -8.28 6.81
CA GLU A 73 7.05 -8.16 6.48
C GLU A 73 7.60 -6.75 6.80
N TRP A 74 6.81 -5.72 6.55
CA TRP A 74 7.12 -4.34 6.93
C TRP A 74 6.99 -4.06 8.44
N GLY A 75 6.52 -5.03 9.23
CA GLY A 75 6.33 -4.89 10.67
C GLY A 75 5.20 -3.93 11.07
N VAL A 76 4.25 -3.67 10.17
CA VAL A 76 3.11 -2.76 10.38
C VAL A 76 1.91 -3.51 10.96
N VAL A 77 1.69 -4.74 10.51
CA VAL A 77 0.60 -5.62 10.96
C VAL A 77 1.20 -6.83 11.67
N GLU A 78 0.53 -7.29 12.72
CA GLU A 78 0.80 -8.57 13.36
C GLU A 78 -0.40 -9.50 13.20
N ARG A 79 -0.10 -10.79 13.09
CA ARG A 79 -1.08 -11.87 13.01
C ARG A 79 -1.11 -12.64 14.32
N SER A 80 -2.25 -12.64 15.00
CA SER A 80 -2.45 -13.39 16.24
C SER A 80 -3.46 -14.52 16.04
N ILE A 81 -3.15 -15.70 16.60
CA ILE A 81 -4.08 -16.82 16.68
C ILE A 81 -4.83 -16.69 18.00
N VAL A 82 -6.14 -16.51 17.94
CA VAL A 82 -6.99 -16.49 19.12
C VAL A 82 -7.50 -17.91 19.35
N GLU A 83 -7.02 -18.54 20.42
CA GLU A 83 -7.35 -19.91 20.84
C GLU A 83 -8.74 -20.03 21.51
N GLU A 84 -9.65 -19.11 21.19
CA GLU A 84 -11.06 -19.24 21.56
C GLU A 84 -11.73 -20.26 20.62
N LYS A 85 -12.65 -21.09 21.10
CA LYS A 85 -13.39 -22.03 20.22
C LYS A 85 -14.45 -21.26 19.41
N PRO A 86 -14.47 -21.31 18.07
CA PRO A 86 -13.53 -21.92 17.14
C PRO A 86 -12.28 -21.06 16.92
N VAL A 87 -11.11 -21.69 16.75
CA VAL A 87 -9.83 -20.98 16.57
C VAL A 87 -9.95 -19.99 15.41
N ARG A 88 -9.65 -18.71 15.66
CA ARG A 88 -9.70 -17.65 14.64
C ARG A 88 -8.36 -16.94 14.53
N VAL A 89 -8.06 -16.50 13.32
CA VAL A 89 -6.94 -15.59 13.04
C VAL A 89 -7.45 -14.16 13.12
N ARG A 90 -6.68 -13.32 13.81
CA ARG A 90 -6.88 -11.87 13.90
C ARG A 90 -5.63 -11.14 13.42
N TYR A 91 -5.85 -9.97 12.86
CA TYR A 91 -4.82 -9.04 12.45
C TYR A 91 -4.98 -7.76 13.28
N SER A 92 -3.88 -7.26 13.82
CA SER A 92 -3.81 -5.98 14.53
C SER A 92 -2.63 -5.16 14.03
N LEU A 93 -2.66 -3.85 14.27
CA LEU A 93 -1.50 -3.01 14.01
C LEU A 93 -0.50 -3.14 15.16
N THR A 94 0.77 -3.23 14.78
CA THR A 94 1.90 -3.05 15.71
C THR A 94 1.97 -1.59 16.16
N ASP A 95 2.82 -1.29 17.15
CA ASP A 95 3.08 0.09 17.55
C ASP A 95 3.63 0.94 16.38
N GLY A 96 4.47 0.35 15.53
CA GLY A 96 4.96 0.98 14.30
C GLY A 96 3.84 1.25 13.29
N GLY A 97 2.90 0.30 13.14
CA GLY A 97 1.75 0.50 12.27
C GLY A 97 0.77 1.55 12.77
N ARG A 98 0.60 1.68 14.09
CA ARG A 98 -0.20 2.75 14.71
C ARG A 98 0.43 4.13 14.50
N ALA A 99 1.77 4.21 14.51
CA ALA A 99 2.48 5.46 14.24
C ALA A 99 2.27 6.01 12.81
N LEU A 100 1.71 5.23 11.88
CA LEU A 100 1.34 5.68 10.54
C LEU A 100 0.05 6.51 10.51
N GLU A 101 -0.79 6.47 11.54
CA GLU A 101 -2.06 7.22 11.61
C GLU A 101 -1.92 8.70 11.21
N PRO A 102 -1.03 9.51 11.84
CA PRO A 102 -0.88 10.92 11.48
C PRO A 102 -0.36 11.14 10.04
N VAL A 103 0.42 10.21 9.50
CA VAL A 103 0.93 10.27 8.13
C VAL A 103 -0.21 10.07 7.14
N LEU A 104 -1.01 9.01 7.33
CA LEU A 104 -2.18 8.73 6.51
C LEU A 104 -3.20 9.87 6.60
N GLY A 105 -3.44 10.42 7.79
CA GLY A 105 -4.30 11.58 7.99
C GLY A 105 -3.84 12.79 7.17
N SER A 106 -2.54 13.08 7.19
CA SER A 106 -1.94 14.18 6.44
C SER A 106 -2.03 13.97 4.92
N MET A 107 -1.86 12.74 4.44
CA MET A 107 -2.06 12.39 3.02
C MET A 107 -3.51 12.59 2.57
N VAL A 108 -4.47 12.16 3.38
CA VAL A 108 -5.91 12.34 3.09
C VAL A 108 -6.27 13.81 3.04
N GLU A 109 -5.81 14.60 4.00
CA GLU A 109 -6.09 16.03 4.06
C GLU A 109 -5.49 16.77 2.87
N TRP A 110 -4.21 16.52 2.58
CA TRP A 110 -3.56 17.09 1.40
C TRP A 110 -4.31 16.70 0.10
N GLY A 111 -4.71 15.43 -0.02
CA GLY A 111 -5.46 14.94 -1.16
C GLY A 111 -6.82 15.62 -1.33
N ARG A 112 -7.55 15.88 -0.24
CA ARG A 112 -8.84 16.59 -0.27
C ARG A 112 -8.70 18.03 -0.74
N VAL A 113 -7.62 18.70 -0.38
CA VAL A 113 -7.37 20.10 -0.72
C VAL A 113 -6.84 20.26 -2.14
N ASN A 114 -5.97 19.35 -2.60
CA ASN A 114 -5.19 19.55 -3.82
C ASN A 114 -5.56 18.64 -4.99
N LEU A 115 -6.27 17.52 -4.74
CA LEU A 115 -6.71 16.61 -5.81
C LEU A 115 -8.20 16.84 -6.08
N GLU A 116 -8.51 17.47 -7.21
CA GLU A 116 -9.88 17.50 -7.72
C GLU A 116 -10.32 16.07 -8.04
N ARG A 117 -11.20 15.51 -7.21
CA ARG A 117 -11.87 14.26 -7.53
C ARG A 117 -12.93 14.55 -8.58
N SER A 118 -12.60 14.36 -9.86
CA SER A 118 -13.64 14.30 -10.88
C SER A 118 -14.57 13.12 -10.56
N PRO A 119 -15.90 13.33 -10.45
CA PRO A 119 -16.85 12.28 -10.10
C PRO A 119 -16.90 11.13 -11.13
N ASP A 120 -16.36 11.34 -12.34
CA ASP A 120 -16.29 10.38 -13.44
C ASP A 120 -14.96 9.61 -13.56
N ALA A 121 -14.06 9.73 -12.57
CA ALA A 121 -12.81 8.96 -12.61
C ALA A 121 -13.11 7.44 -12.55
N PRO A 122 -12.68 6.63 -13.53
CA PRO A 122 -12.94 5.21 -13.53
C PRO A 122 -12.36 4.59 -12.27
N ASP A 123 -13.15 3.74 -11.62
CA ASP A 123 -12.77 3.02 -10.43
C ASP A 123 -11.46 2.26 -10.68
N ARG A 124 -10.37 2.77 -10.10
CA ARG A 124 -9.03 2.17 -10.21
C ARG A 124 -8.90 0.92 -9.32
N SER A 125 -10.02 0.37 -8.82
CA SER A 125 -10.10 -0.82 -7.96
C SER A 125 -9.62 -2.13 -8.62
N HIS A 126 -9.39 -2.16 -9.93
CA HIS A 126 -8.78 -3.30 -10.62
C HIS A 126 -7.39 -2.97 -11.16
N PRO A 127 -6.38 -3.84 -11.00
CA PRO A 127 -5.18 -3.72 -11.82
C PRO A 127 -5.60 -3.86 -13.28
N VAL A 128 -5.19 -2.91 -14.12
CA VAL A 128 -5.24 -3.09 -15.58
C VAL A 128 -4.33 -4.29 -15.85
N VAL A 129 -4.91 -5.48 -15.96
CA VAL A 129 -4.22 -6.62 -16.55
C VAL A 129 -3.84 -6.18 -17.95
N ALA A 130 -2.55 -5.93 -18.17
CA ALA A 130 -2.02 -5.70 -19.50
C ALA A 130 -2.44 -6.90 -20.36
N SER A 131 -3.43 -6.68 -21.23
CA SER A 131 -3.87 -7.69 -22.18
C SER A 131 -2.71 -7.93 -23.14
N CYS A 132 -1.96 -9.01 -22.91
CA CYS A 132 -1.07 -9.59 -23.91
C CYS A 132 -1.94 -9.99 -25.11
N ARG A 133 -2.08 -9.06 -26.06
CA ARG A 133 -2.67 -9.34 -27.36
C ARG A 133 -1.71 -10.27 -28.09
N ARG A 134 -1.92 -11.58 -28.01
CA ARG A 134 -1.41 -12.50 -29.03
C ARG A 134 -2.17 -12.19 -30.31
N SER A 135 -1.61 -11.30 -31.14
CA SER A 135 -2.01 -11.18 -32.54
C SER A 135 -1.73 -12.52 -33.21
N GLY A 136 -2.80 -13.26 -33.53
CA GLY A 136 -2.75 -14.25 -34.58
C GLY A 136 -2.39 -13.56 -35.89
N ALA A 137 -1.41 -14.10 -36.61
CA ALA A 137 -1.08 -13.68 -37.95
C ALA A 137 -2.22 -14.06 -38.92
N PRO A 138 -2.57 -13.22 -39.91
CA PRO A 138 -3.50 -13.59 -40.96
C PRO A 138 -2.77 -14.37 -42.07
N THR A 139 -3.31 -15.52 -42.45
CA THR A 139 -3.00 -16.16 -43.73
C THR A 139 -4.09 -15.75 -44.72
N SER A 140 -3.79 -14.81 -45.61
CA SER A 140 -4.56 -14.54 -46.84
C SER A 140 -4.09 -15.52 -47.93
N GLU A 141 -4.92 -16.39 -48.50
CA GLU A 141 -5.96 -16.15 -49.52
C GLU A 141 -5.42 -16.34 -50.97
N GLY A 142 -5.84 -17.45 -51.59
CA GLY A 142 -6.29 -17.62 -52.98
C GLY A 142 -5.46 -17.14 -54.18
N GLY A 143 -5.15 -18.06 -55.10
CA GLY A 143 -4.79 -17.74 -56.48
C GLY A 143 -4.80 -18.95 -57.42
N ARG A 144 -5.94 -19.13 -58.13
CA ARG A 144 -6.22 -19.93 -59.35
C ARG A 144 -5.70 -21.37 -59.46
#